data_AF-A0A7W8Z7M5-F1
#
_entry.id   AF-A0A7W8Z7M5-F1
#
_cell.length_a   1.000
_cell.length_b   1.000
_cell.length_c   1.000
_cell.angle_alpha   90.00
_cell.angle_beta   90.00
_cell.angle_gamma   90.00
#
_symmetry.space_group_name_H-M   'P 1'
#
loop_
_entity.id
_entity.type
_entity.pdbx_description
1 polymer ?
#
loop_
_entity_poly.entity_id
_entity_poly.type
_entity_poly.pdbx_seq_one_letter_code
_entity_poly.pdbx_strand_id
1 'polypeptide(L)'
;MNADGPVRVLVVDDQRLVRESIASLLDIEPGVSVAGVAADGHEAVEKARELTPDVVLMDVRMPGLDGVRAAAVIARRLPACRVLMLTTFDDEEYVVEAMRSGACGYLLKDLPARELAGAVRLAHAGVTQLDAAATAHLTRGLRPRPEPAVPGPPPPPPDALTPREVEVLRLVALGWTNREIAARLYLSEGTVKNHISRILTRLGLRDRTQAAVHAHDLGLLGPPRAAP
;
A
#
# COMPACT_ATOMS: atom_id res chain seq x y z
N MET A 1 13.53 15.85 35.37
CA MET A 1 12.20 16.40 35.72
C MET A 1 11.23 15.76 34.74
N ASN A 2 10.53 14.71 35.17
CA ASN A 2 9.68 13.89 34.30
C ASN A 2 8.36 14.62 34.07
N ALA A 3 8.32 15.44 33.02
CA ALA A 3 7.08 15.95 32.46
C ALA A 3 6.73 15.03 31.28
N ASP A 4 5.97 13.96 31.54
CA ASP A 4 4.92 13.56 30.61
C ASP A 4 4.06 12.47 31.24
N GLY A 5 2.74 12.64 31.09
CA GLY A 5 1.76 11.62 31.45
C GLY A 5 1.87 10.40 30.55
N PRO A 6 1.00 9.39 30.73
CA PRO A 6 0.96 8.25 29.82
C PRO A 6 0.70 8.72 28.38
N VAL A 7 1.40 8.13 27.41
CA VAL A 7 1.20 8.42 25.99
C VAL A 7 -0.24 8.09 25.61
N ARG A 8 -0.96 9.07 25.06
CA ARG A 8 -2.38 8.95 24.72
C ARG A 8 -2.54 8.35 23.33
N VAL A 9 -3.21 7.21 23.24
CA VAL A 9 -3.34 6.43 22.01
C VAL A 9 -4.78 6.38 21.54
N LEU A 10 -4.99 6.61 20.24
CA LEU A 10 -6.23 6.28 19.54
C LEU A 10 -6.02 4.97 18.77
N VAL A 11 -6.87 3.96 19.02
CA VAL A 11 -6.81 2.67 18.32
C VAL A 11 -7.86 2.63 17.21
N VAL A 12 -7.44 2.35 15.99
CA VAL A 12 -8.30 2.36 14.80
C VAL A 12 -8.19 1.03 14.06
N ASP A 13 -9.32 0.33 13.94
CA ASP A 13 -9.42 -0.96 13.26
C ASP A 13 -10.89 -1.26 12.96
N ASP A 14 -11.23 -1.80 11.79
CA ASP A 14 -12.62 -2.09 11.41
C ASP A 14 -13.17 -3.35 12.09
N GLN A 15 -12.29 -4.26 12.51
CA GLN A 15 -12.64 -5.48 13.23
C GLN A 15 -12.79 -5.17 14.71
N ARG A 16 -14.04 -5.10 15.16
CA ARG A 16 -14.42 -4.79 16.55
C ARG A 16 -13.61 -5.59 17.60
N LEU A 17 -13.48 -6.90 17.43
CA LEU A 17 -12.76 -7.76 18.38
C LEU A 17 -11.28 -7.40 18.46
N VAL A 18 -10.63 -7.12 17.33
CA VAL A 18 -9.21 -6.74 17.27
C VAL A 18 -9.02 -5.37 17.93
N ARG A 19 -9.85 -4.39 17.56
CA ARG A 19 -9.85 -3.05 18.13
C ARG A 19 -9.99 -3.05 19.66
N GLU A 20 -10.98 -3.76 20.18
CA GLU A 20 -11.25 -3.86 21.62
C GLU A 20 -10.11 -4.61 22.35
N SER A 21 -9.54 -5.64 21.73
CA SER A 21 -8.42 -6.40 22.29
C SER A 21 -7.15 -5.55 22.39
N ILE A 22 -6.76 -4.85 21.32
CA ILE A 22 -5.60 -3.96 21.31
C ILE A 22 -5.78 -2.85 22.35
N ALA A 23 -6.95 -2.22 22.38
CA ALA A 23 -7.24 -1.17 23.36
C ALA A 23 -7.09 -1.70 24.80
N SER A 24 -7.72 -2.83 25.12
CA SER A 24 -7.67 -3.42 26.46
C SER A 24 -6.25 -3.83 26.87
N LEU A 25 -5.48 -4.37 25.93
CA LEU A 25 -4.09 -4.80 26.17
C LEU A 25 -3.14 -3.62 26.35
N LEU A 26 -3.39 -2.48 25.69
CA LEU A 26 -2.56 -1.28 25.84
C LEU A 26 -2.90 -0.50 27.12
N ASP A 27 -4.15 -0.51 27.56
CA ASP A 27 -4.58 0.26 28.73
C ASP A 27 -4.01 -0.30 30.05
N ILE A 28 -3.61 -1.58 30.06
CA ILE A 28 -2.92 -2.21 31.19
C ILE A 28 -1.39 -1.97 31.18
N GLU A 29 -0.83 -1.49 30.07
CA GLU A 29 0.61 -1.32 29.92
C GLU A 29 1.09 0.03 30.50
N PRO A 30 2.09 0.04 31.40
CA PRO A 30 2.54 1.28 32.03
C PRO A 30 3.01 2.35 31.03
N GLY A 31 2.56 3.59 31.25
CA GLY A 31 2.98 4.74 30.44
C GLY A 31 2.28 4.86 29.08
N VAL A 32 1.23 4.07 28.84
CA VAL A 32 0.29 4.22 27.72
C VAL A 32 -1.12 4.38 28.29
N SER A 33 -1.97 5.17 27.63
CA SER A 33 -3.39 5.29 27.96
C SER A 33 -4.21 5.35 26.70
N VAL A 34 -5.32 4.61 26.63
CA VAL A 34 -6.17 4.64 25.45
C VAL A 34 -7.15 5.81 25.54
N ALA A 35 -6.94 6.82 24.69
CA ALA A 35 -7.79 8.01 24.63
C ALA A 35 -9.14 7.73 23.95
N GLY A 36 -9.19 6.73 23.07
CA GLY A 36 -10.40 6.32 22.37
C GLY A 36 -10.15 5.23 21.35
N VAL A 37 -11.23 4.82 20.70
CA VAL A 37 -11.22 3.83 19.61
C VAL A 37 -12.03 4.33 18.42
N ALA A 38 -11.69 3.93 17.20
CA ALA A 38 -12.44 4.24 15.98
C ALA A 38 -12.53 3.01 15.06
N ALA A 39 -13.62 2.89 14.30
CA ALA A 39 -13.91 1.74 13.45
C ALA A 39 -13.57 1.95 11.96
N ASP A 40 -13.30 3.19 11.53
CA ASP A 40 -12.90 3.49 10.17
C ASP A 40 -12.07 4.78 10.10
N GLY A 41 -11.55 5.09 8.90
CA GLY A 41 -10.71 6.27 8.69
C GLY A 41 -11.42 7.61 8.89
N HIS A 42 -12.72 7.72 8.64
CA HIS A 42 -13.45 8.97 8.88
C HIS A 42 -13.59 9.23 10.38
N GLU A 43 -14.01 8.21 11.12
CA GLU A 43 -14.11 8.27 12.58
C GLU A 43 -12.74 8.53 13.21
N ALA A 44 -11.68 7.93 12.66
CA ALA A 44 -10.31 8.18 13.11
C ALA A 44 -9.89 9.65 12.97
N VAL A 45 -10.18 10.29 11.83
CA VAL A 45 -9.85 11.71 11.60
C VAL A 45 -10.62 12.61 12.56
N GLU A 46 -11.93 12.36 12.76
CA GLU A 46 -12.74 13.16 13.67
C GLU A 46 -12.28 12.98 15.13
N LYS A 47 -12.11 11.73 15.59
CA LYS A 47 -11.64 11.46 16.95
C LYS A 47 -10.21 11.93 17.20
N ALA A 48 -9.32 11.87 16.21
CA ALA A 48 -7.98 12.43 16.36
C ALA A 48 -8.03 13.95 16.59
N ARG A 49 -8.97 14.65 15.93
CA ARG A 49 -9.18 16.09 16.12
C ARG A 49 -9.77 16.41 17.50
N GLU A 50 -10.74 15.62 17.95
CA GLU A 50 -11.42 15.84 19.23
C GLU A 50 -10.58 15.46 20.43
N LEU A 51 -9.92 14.30 20.37
CA LEU A 51 -9.21 13.71 21.49
C LEU A 51 -7.75 14.15 21.57
N THR A 52 -7.20 14.70 20.47
CA THR A 52 -5.80 15.09 20.30
C THR A 52 -4.83 14.05 20.87
N PRO A 53 -4.85 12.80 20.36
CA PRO A 53 -3.97 11.74 20.83
C PRO A 53 -2.53 12.02 20.41
N ASP A 54 -1.58 11.51 21.18
CA ASP A 54 -0.16 11.58 20.85
C ASP A 54 0.18 10.63 19.70
N VAL A 55 -0.42 9.44 19.72
CA VAL A 55 -0.21 8.38 18.74
C VAL A 55 -1.55 7.82 18.26
N VAL A 56 -1.66 7.58 16.96
CA VAL A 56 -2.75 6.80 16.36
C VAL A 56 -2.19 5.47 15.91
N LEU A 57 -2.73 4.38 16.45
CA LEU A 57 -2.54 3.03 15.92
C LEU A 57 -3.60 2.80 14.84
N MET A 58 -3.17 2.69 13.60
CA MET A 58 -4.05 2.72 12.43
C MET A 58 -3.97 1.42 11.64
N ASP A 59 -5.07 0.68 11.55
CA ASP A 59 -5.16 -0.42 10.59
C ASP A 59 -5.04 0.09 9.14
N VAL A 60 -4.39 -0.70 8.29
CA VAL A 60 -4.17 -0.37 6.88
C VAL A 60 -5.46 -0.49 6.08
N ARG A 61 -6.20 -1.60 6.24
CA ARG A 61 -7.37 -1.91 5.42
C ARG A 61 -8.66 -1.70 6.21
N MET A 62 -9.40 -0.67 5.85
CA MET A 62 -10.72 -0.39 6.42
C MET A 62 -11.69 0.03 5.31
N PRO A 63 -13.00 -0.25 5.44
CA PRO A 63 -14.00 0.18 4.47
C PRO A 63 -14.12 1.72 4.42
N GLY A 64 -14.43 2.25 3.24
CA GLY A 64 -14.60 3.69 3.04
C GLY A 64 -13.26 4.42 2.93
N LEU A 65 -12.90 5.21 3.95
CA LEU A 65 -11.60 5.87 4.00
C LEU A 65 -10.58 4.89 4.60
N ASP A 66 -9.70 4.36 3.75
CA ASP A 66 -8.63 3.45 4.18
C ASP A 66 -7.63 4.12 5.14
N GLY A 67 -6.87 3.31 5.86
CA GLY A 67 -5.94 3.78 6.88
C GLY A 67 -4.81 4.64 6.34
N VAL A 68 -4.33 4.37 5.12
CA VAL A 68 -3.25 5.12 4.48
C VAL A 68 -3.71 6.56 4.17
N ARG A 69 -4.91 6.71 3.61
CA ARG A 69 -5.52 8.02 3.35
C ARG A 69 -5.89 8.74 4.64
N ALA A 70 -6.41 8.03 5.64
CA ALA A 70 -6.69 8.60 6.95
C ALA A 70 -5.41 9.13 7.61
N ALA A 71 -4.32 8.34 7.57
CA ALA A 71 -2.99 8.75 8.04
C ALA A 71 -2.51 10.03 7.32
N ALA A 72 -2.69 10.12 5.99
CA ALA A 72 -2.35 11.30 5.22
C ALA A 72 -3.11 12.57 5.67
N VAL A 73 -4.37 12.42 6.05
CA VAL A 73 -5.20 13.52 6.54
C VAL A 73 -4.76 13.93 7.95
N ILE A 74 -4.57 12.96 8.85
CA ILE A 74 -4.13 13.20 10.23
C ILE A 74 -2.75 13.86 10.24
N ALA A 75 -1.77 13.32 9.52
CA ALA A 75 -0.41 13.88 9.47
C ALA A 75 -0.38 15.33 8.95
N ARG A 76 -1.27 15.69 8.01
CA ARG A 76 -1.38 17.07 7.50
C ARG A 76 -2.08 18.02 8.46
N ARG A 77 -3.14 17.57 9.14
CA ARG A 77 -3.99 18.43 9.99
C ARG A 77 -3.49 18.50 11.44
N LEU A 78 -2.83 17.46 11.90
CA LEU A 78 -2.38 17.24 13.28
C LEU A 78 -0.91 16.77 13.26
N PRO A 79 0.06 17.64 12.88
CA PRO A 79 1.46 17.23 12.68
C PRO A 79 2.16 16.77 13.96
N ALA A 80 1.62 17.11 15.14
CA ALA A 80 2.11 16.61 16.43
C ALA A 80 1.64 15.17 16.71
N CYS A 81 0.55 14.73 16.08
CA CYS A 81 0.01 13.40 16.23
C CYS A 81 0.76 12.42 15.34
N ARG A 82 1.33 11.37 15.94
CA ARG A 82 2.13 10.36 15.24
C ARG A 82 1.24 9.21 14.79
N VAL A 83 1.30 8.83 13.51
CA VAL A 83 0.49 7.71 12.98
C VAL A 83 1.38 6.49 12.79
N LEU A 84 1.10 5.44 13.55
CA LEU A 84 1.78 4.15 13.49
C LEU A 84 0.84 3.13 12.86
N MET A 85 1.20 2.60 11.70
CA MET A 85 0.36 1.66 10.98
C MET A 85 0.46 0.26 11.61
N LEU A 86 -0.69 -0.40 11.72
CA LEU A 86 -0.82 -1.80 12.08
C LEU A 86 -1.26 -2.60 10.85
N THR A 87 -0.54 -3.68 10.56
CA THR A 87 -0.72 -4.45 9.33
C THR A 87 -0.87 -5.92 9.63
N THR A 88 -1.52 -6.64 8.72
CA THR A 88 -1.29 -8.08 8.60
C THR A 88 -0.12 -8.33 7.65
N PHE A 89 0.44 -9.54 7.63
CA PHE A 89 1.52 -9.91 6.72
C PHE A 89 1.15 -9.74 5.24
N ASP A 90 -0.14 -9.80 4.89
CA ASP A 90 -0.60 -9.73 3.50
C ASP A 90 -0.63 -8.29 2.92
N ASP A 91 -0.32 -7.27 3.72
CA ASP A 91 -0.51 -5.85 3.37
C ASP A 91 0.83 -5.08 3.19
N GLU A 92 1.97 -5.78 3.12
CA GLU A 92 3.31 -5.19 2.98
C GLU A 92 3.51 -4.35 1.69
N GLU A 93 2.60 -4.47 0.71
CA GLU A 93 2.63 -3.65 -0.50
C GLU A 93 2.29 -2.18 -0.23
N TYR A 94 1.60 -1.87 0.87
CA TYR A 94 1.18 -0.52 1.24
C TYR A 94 2.22 0.28 2.02
N VAL A 95 3.32 -0.37 2.46
CA VAL A 95 4.31 0.25 3.35
C VAL A 95 4.90 1.53 2.73
N VAL A 96 5.25 1.50 1.45
CA VAL A 96 5.82 2.66 0.75
C VAL A 96 4.81 3.82 0.68
N GLU A 97 3.54 3.53 0.44
CA GLU A 97 2.48 4.55 0.36
C GLU A 97 2.17 5.14 1.73
N ALA A 98 2.11 4.30 2.76
CA ALA A 98 1.91 4.72 4.14
C ALA A 98 3.03 5.67 4.62
N MET A 99 4.29 5.31 4.40
CA MET A 99 5.42 6.15 4.80
C MET A 99 5.44 7.47 4.03
N ARG A 100 5.13 7.48 2.73
CA ARG A 100 5.00 8.72 1.94
C ARG A 100 3.83 9.59 2.38
N SER A 101 2.79 8.98 2.93
CA SER A 101 1.60 9.66 3.45
C SER A 101 1.84 10.29 4.82
N GLY A 102 2.99 10.04 5.45
CA GLY A 102 3.36 10.61 6.74
C GLY A 102 3.18 9.68 7.93
N ALA A 103 2.95 8.38 7.69
CA ALA A 103 3.07 7.39 8.76
C ALA A 103 4.49 7.42 9.34
N CYS A 104 4.60 7.37 10.66
CA CYS A 104 5.89 7.39 11.37
C CYS A 104 6.43 5.98 11.63
N GLY A 105 5.70 4.93 11.29
CA GLY A 105 6.13 3.53 11.39
C GLY A 105 5.09 2.56 10.85
N TYR A 106 5.47 1.29 10.78
CA TYR A 106 4.68 0.20 10.20
C TYR A 106 5.00 -1.10 10.94
N LEU A 107 3.99 -1.71 11.55
CA LEU A 107 4.14 -2.86 12.44
C LEU A 107 3.07 -3.93 12.17
N LEU A 108 3.41 -5.18 12.48
CA LEU A 108 2.47 -6.29 12.43
C LEU A 108 1.49 -6.29 13.61
N LYS A 109 0.26 -6.72 13.35
CA LYS A 109 -0.82 -6.86 14.33
C LYS A 109 -0.60 -7.98 15.35
N ASP A 110 0.36 -8.87 15.13
CA ASP A 110 0.65 -10.04 15.98
C ASP A 110 1.68 -9.76 17.10
N LEU A 111 2.14 -8.51 17.23
CA LEU A 111 3.07 -8.12 18.28
C LEU A 111 2.48 -8.33 19.68
N PRO A 112 3.28 -8.84 20.64
CA PRO A 112 2.90 -8.87 22.04
C PRO A 112 2.54 -7.47 22.57
N ALA A 113 1.55 -7.37 23.45
CA ALA A 113 1.05 -6.10 24.01
C ALA A 113 2.16 -5.18 24.54
N ARG A 114 3.11 -5.75 25.29
CA ARG A 114 4.27 -5.03 25.85
C ARG A 114 5.17 -4.44 24.77
N GLU A 115 5.36 -5.16 23.66
CA GLU A 115 6.15 -4.69 22.52
C GLU A 115 5.41 -3.59 21.78
N LEU A 116 4.09 -3.74 21.56
CA LEU A 116 3.25 -2.70 20.96
C LEU A 116 3.24 -1.42 21.81
N ALA A 117 3.14 -1.52 23.13
CA ALA A 117 3.24 -0.38 24.03
C ALA A 117 4.64 0.27 23.99
N GLY A 118 5.70 -0.54 23.87
CA GLY A 118 7.06 -0.05 23.61
C GLY A 118 7.13 0.73 22.31
N ALA A 119 6.49 0.22 21.27
CA ALA A 119 6.47 0.85 19.97
C ALA A 119 5.71 2.18 19.96
N VAL A 120 4.59 2.26 20.67
CA VAL A 120 3.85 3.52 20.89
C VAL A 120 4.76 4.59 21.53
N ARG A 121 5.45 4.25 22.61
CA ARG A 121 6.34 5.19 23.32
C ARG A 121 7.49 5.67 22.43
N LEU A 122 8.08 4.76 21.67
CA LEU A 122 9.12 5.09 20.70
C LEU A 122 8.59 5.99 19.57
N ALA A 123 7.39 5.72 19.05
CA ALA A 123 6.76 6.57 18.03
C ALA A 123 6.50 7.99 18.54
N HIS A 124 5.99 8.11 19.77
CA HIS A 124 5.82 9.41 20.45
C HIS A 124 7.15 10.17 20.58
N ALA A 125 8.23 9.47 20.93
CA ALA A 125 9.59 10.01 20.97
C ALA A 125 10.19 10.33 19.58
N GLY A 126 9.46 10.10 18.49
CA GLY A 126 9.90 10.37 17.13
C GLY A 126 10.76 9.28 16.49
N VAL A 127 10.80 8.08 17.09
CA VAL A 127 11.53 6.93 16.56
C VAL A 127 10.64 6.14 15.61
N THR A 128 11.06 6.06 14.34
CA THR A 128 10.40 5.24 13.33
C THR A 128 10.72 3.77 13.52
N GLN A 129 9.68 2.94 13.52
CA GLN A 129 9.80 1.49 13.63
C GLN A 129 9.19 0.81 12.42
N LEU A 130 9.92 -0.18 11.91
CA LEU A 130 9.56 -0.99 10.77
C LEU A 130 9.96 -2.42 11.12
N ASP A 131 9.04 -3.38 10.93
CA ASP A 131 9.42 -4.78 11.00
C ASP A 131 10.35 -5.16 9.82
N ALA A 132 10.92 -6.38 9.88
CA ALA A 132 11.88 -6.84 8.88
C ALA A 132 11.28 -6.94 7.47
N ALA A 133 10.02 -7.31 7.37
CA ALA A 133 9.33 -7.49 6.09
C ALA A 133 8.96 -6.13 5.47
N ALA A 134 8.40 -5.23 6.28
CA ALA A 134 8.17 -3.83 5.94
C ALA A 134 9.48 -3.12 5.54
N THR A 135 10.59 -3.41 6.23
CA THR A 135 11.92 -2.89 5.87
C THR A 135 12.40 -3.42 4.52
N ALA A 136 12.23 -4.72 4.24
CA ALA A 136 12.56 -5.31 2.95
C ALA A 136 11.71 -4.70 1.81
N HIS A 137 10.44 -4.44 2.08
CA HIS A 137 9.51 -3.81 1.13
C HIS A 137 9.84 -2.34 0.88
N LEU A 138 10.14 -1.57 1.94
CA LEU A 138 10.59 -0.20 1.83
C LEU A 138 11.91 -0.11 1.08
N THR A 139 12.90 -0.92 1.44
CA THR A 139 14.19 -0.93 0.73
C THR A 139 14.02 -1.31 -0.73
N ARG A 140 13.09 -2.22 -1.08
CA ARG A 140 12.72 -2.50 -2.48
C ARG A 140 12.06 -1.30 -3.17
N GLY A 141 11.23 -0.54 -2.48
CA GLY A 141 10.57 0.67 -3.00
C GLY A 141 11.44 1.94 -3.01
N LEU A 142 12.52 1.96 -2.21
CA LEU A 142 13.52 3.02 -2.09
C LEU A 142 14.73 2.77 -2.99
N ARG A 143 14.97 1.53 -3.43
CA ARG A 143 15.86 1.29 -4.58
C ARG A 143 15.42 2.28 -5.64
N PRO A 144 16.34 3.06 -6.23
CA PRO A 144 15.99 3.93 -7.33
C PRO A 144 15.21 3.03 -8.28
N ARG A 145 13.94 3.40 -8.51
CA ARG A 145 13.21 2.90 -9.67
C ARG A 145 14.26 2.99 -10.76
N PRO A 146 14.67 1.87 -11.42
CA PRO A 146 15.60 2.00 -12.52
C PRO A 146 15.04 3.16 -13.32
N GLU A 147 15.84 4.22 -13.48
CA GLU A 147 15.43 5.37 -14.28
C GLU A 147 14.71 4.77 -15.47
N PRO A 148 13.49 5.22 -15.84
CA PRO A 148 12.85 4.69 -17.04
C PRO A 148 13.92 4.78 -18.11
N ALA A 149 14.42 3.61 -18.54
CA ALA A 149 15.62 3.56 -19.35
C ALA A 149 15.26 4.32 -20.63
N VAL A 150 15.84 5.52 -20.75
CA VAL A 150 15.64 6.50 -21.82
C VAL A 150 14.20 7.07 -21.87
N PRO A 151 14.02 8.41 -21.92
CA PRO A 151 12.73 8.98 -22.28
C PRO A 151 12.38 8.54 -23.71
N GLY A 152 11.49 7.56 -23.82
CA GLY A 152 10.76 7.30 -25.05
C GLY A 152 9.87 8.51 -25.38
N PRO A 153 9.51 8.70 -26.67
CA PRO A 153 8.73 9.84 -27.14
C PRO A 153 7.42 10.03 -26.34
N PRO A 154 6.87 11.26 -26.33
CA PRO A 154 5.76 11.66 -25.47
C PRO A 154 4.58 10.68 -25.49
N PRO A 155 3.82 10.56 -24.39
CA PRO A 155 2.72 9.62 -24.29
C PRO A 155 1.71 9.88 -25.42
N PRO A 156 1.27 8.83 -26.13
CA PRO A 156 0.27 8.98 -27.17
C PRO A 156 -1.10 9.33 -26.53
N PRO A 157 -2.08 9.83 -27.33
CA PRO A 157 -3.40 10.26 -26.84
C PRO A 157 -4.09 9.20 -25.96
N PRO A 158 -5.07 9.58 -25.13
CA PRO A 158 -5.65 8.73 -24.07
C PRO A 158 -6.15 7.34 -24.52
N ASP A 159 -6.44 7.16 -25.81
CA ASP A 159 -6.93 5.91 -26.38
C ASP A 159 -5.82 5.04 -27.01
N ALA A 160 -4.57 5.51 -26.99
CA ALA A 160 -3.44 4.83 -27.61
C ALA A 160 -2.58 4.10 -26.57
N LEU A 161 -2.35 2.82 -26.83
CA LEU A 161 -1.44 1.99 -26.03
C LEU A 161 -0.01 2.53 -26.14
N THR A 162 0.72 2.48 -25.04
CA THR A 162 2.17 2.73 -25.07
C THR A 162 2.89 1.62 -25.85
N PRO A 163 4.09 1.88 -26.41
CA PRO A 163 4.87 0.85 -27.13
C PRO A 163 5.08 -0.44 -26.31
N ARG A 164 5.24 -0.29 -24.98
CA ARG A 164 5.38 -1.41 -24.05
C ARG A 164 4.08 -2.18 -23.85
N GLU A 165 2.96 -1.50 -23.79
CA GLU A 165 1.64 -2.14 -23.72
C GLU A 165 1.30 -2.87 -25.03
N VAL A 166 1.68 -2.33 -26.20
CA VAL A 166 1.57 -3.02 -27.49
C VAL A 166 2.41 -4.30 -27.54
N GLU A 167 3.63 -4.27 -27.01
CA GLU A 167 4.52 -5.43 -26.94
C GLU A 167 3.96 -6.53 -26.03
N VAL A 168 3.45 -6.15 -24.84
CA VAL A 168 2.77 -7.08 -23.93
C VAL A 168 1.49 -7.65 -24.58
N LEU A 169 0.68 -6.81 -25.21
CA LEU A 169 -0.55 -7.21 -25.89
C LEU A 169 -0.29 -8.20 -27.04
N ARG A 170 0.79 -7.99 -27.81
CA ARG A 170 1.23 -8.92 -28.86
C ARG A 170 1.58 -10.30 -28.28
N LEU A 171 2.34 -10.35 -27.19
CA LEU A 171 2.71 -11.63 -26.56
C LEU A 171 1.49 -12.34 -25.94
N VAL A 172 0.56 -11.56 -25.38
CA VAL A 172 -0.74 -12.09 -24.91
C VAL A 172 -1.50 -12.75 -26.07
N ALA A 173 -1.55 -12.09 -27.23
CA ALA A 173 -2.21 -12.59 -28.43
C ALA A 173 -1.51 -13.82 -29.04
N LEU A 174 -0.21 -13.98 -28.83
CA LEU A 174 0.55 -15.19 -29.16
C LEU A 174 0.36 -16.33 -28.14
N GLY A 175 -0.46 -16.14 -27.10
CA GLY A 175 -0.77 -17.16 -26.10
C GLY A 175 0.22 -17.29 -24.95
N TRP A 176 1.19 -16.38 -24.83
CA TRP A 176 2.27 -16.50 -23.84
C TRP A 176 1.77 -16.27 -22.41
N THR A 177 2.11 -17.15 -21.47
CA THR A 177 1.82 -16.98 -20.04
C THR A 177 2.51 -15.74 -19.46
N ASN A 178 2.02 -15.23 -18.33
CA ASN A 178 2.63 -14.07 -17.66
C ASN A 178 4.10 -14.30 -17.31
N ARG A 179 4.47 -15.55 -17.00
CA ARG A 179 5.84 -15.98 -16.73
C ARG A 179 6.73 -15.93 -17.96
N GLU A 180 6.24 -16.41 -19.10
CA GLU A 180 6.99 -16.36 -20.35
C GLU A 180 7.16 -14.92 -20.85
N ILE A 181 6.12 -14.10 -20.71
CA ILE A 181 6.19 -12.66 -21.01
C ILE A 181 7.22 -11.97 -20.09
N ALA A 182 7.18 -12.28 -18.79
CA ALA A 182 8.12 -11.75 -17.81
C ALA A 182 9.57 -12.10 -18.18
N ALA A 183 9.84 -13.35 -18.53
CA ALA A 183 11.15 -13.80 -18.98
C ALA A 183 11.58 -13.12 -20.30
N ARG A 184 10.67 -13.02 -21.27
CA ARG A 184 10.95 -12.44 -22.61
C ARG A 184 11.24 -10.96 -22.58
N LEU A 185 10.60 -10.25 -21.65
CA LEU A 185 10.64 -8.80 -21.53
C LEU A 185 11.51 -8.31 -20.36
N TYR A 186 12.17 -9.22 -19.64
CA TYR A 186 12.98 -8.93 -18.45
C TYR A 186 12.20 -8.17 -17.37
N LEU A 187 10.98 -8.65 -17.06
CA LEU A 187 10.07 -8.09 -16.06
C LEU A 187 9.78 -9.12 -14.96
N SER A 188 9.15 -8.69 -13.86
CA SER A 188 8.51 -9.61 -12.90
C SER A 188 7.10 -10.00 -13.35
N GLU A 189 6.62 -11.18 -12.94
CA GLU A 189 5.25 -11.63 -13.26
C GLU A 189 4.17 -10.66 -12.77
N GLY A 190 4.37 -10.05 -11.60
CA GLY A 190 3.47 -9.00 -11.08
C GLY A 190 3.46 -7.76 -11.97
N THR A 191 4.60 -7.36 -12.53
CA THR A 191 4.67 -6.25 -13.49
C THR A 191 3.90 -6.55 -14.77
N VAL A 192 3.96 -7.79 -15.27
CA VAL A 192 3.17 -8.24 -16.42
C VAL A 192 1.68 -8.21 -16.12
N LYS A 193 1.24 -8.68 -14.94
CA LYS A 193 -0.17 -8.59 -14.50
C LYS A 193 -0.66 -7.14 -14.49
N ASN A 194 0.16 -6.22 -13.98
CA ASN A 194 -0.16 -4.79 -13.96
C ASN A 194 -0.28 -4.19 -15.37
N HIS A 195 0.60 -4.57 -16.31
CA HIS A 195 0.47 -4.15 -17.71
C HIS A 195 -0.84 -4.67 -18.32
N ILE A 196 -1.17 -5.95 -18.13
CA ILE A 196 -2.41 -6.55 -18.65
C ILE A 196 -3.63 -5.84 -18.07
N SER A 197 -3.67 -5.59 -16.75
CA SER A 197 -4.78 -4.88 -16.11
C SER A 197 -4.98 -3.47 -16.69
N ARG A 198 -3.89 -2.73 -16.94
CA ARG A 198 -3.94 -1.41 -17.57
C ARG A 198 -4.40 -1.46 -19.02
N ILE A 199 -3.94 -2.45 -19.80
CA ILE A 199 -4.39 -2.66 -21.18
C ILE A 199 -5.90 -2.93 -21.21
N LEU A 200 -6.39 -3.83 -20.36
CA LEU A 200 -7.82 -4.14 -20.25
C LEU A 200 -8.64 -2.89 -19.91
N THR A 201 -8.18 -2.12 -18.92
CA THR A 201 -8.85 -0.89 -18.50
C THR A 201 -8.89 0.16 -19.60
N ARG A 202 -7.77 0.39 -20.30
CA ARG A 202 -7.68 1.39 -21.37
C ARG A 202 -8.51 1.03 -22.60
N LEU A 203 -8.54 -0.25 -22.96
CA LEU A 203 -9.27 -0.72 -24.14
C LEU A 203 -10.73 -1.08 -23.83
N GLY A 204 -11.17 -0.94 -22.58
CA GLY A 204 -12.52 -1.32 -22.15
C GLY A 204 -12.80 -2.82 -22.25
N LEU A 205 -11.77 -3.66 -22.14
CA LEU A 205 -11.85 -5.11 -22.31
C LEU A 205 -11.99 -5.80 -20.96
N ARG A 206 -12.75 -6.90 -20.93
CA ARG A 206 -13.11 -7.60 -19.68
C ARG A 206 -12.09 -8.66 -19.29
N ASP A 207 -11.44 -9.28 -20.26
CA ASP A 207 -10.56 -10.39 -20.00
C ASP A 207 -9.44 -10.52 -21.03
N ARG A 208 -8.49 -11.38 -20.69
CA ARG A 208 -7.30 -11.67 -21.48
C ARG A 208 -7.63 -12.21 -22.87
N THR A 209 -8.74 -12.94 -23.01
CA THR A 209 -9.19 -13.49 -24.30
C THR A 209 -9.64 -12.37 -25.22
N GLN A 210 -10.42 -11.42 -24.70
CA GLN A 210 -10.81 -10.22 -25.43
C GLN A 210 -9.59 -9.37 -25.82
N ALA A 211 -8.57 -9.27 -24.96
CA ALA A 211 -7.31 -8.62 -25.30
C ALA A 211 -6.59 -9.30 -26.47
N ALA A 212 -6.54 -10.63 -26.49
CA ALA A 212 -5.93 -11.38 -27.59
C ALA A 212 -6.66 -11.17 -28.93
N VAL A 213 -8.00 -11.18 -28.92
CA VAL A 213 -8.83 -10.90 -30.10
C VAL A 213 -8.61 -9.47 -30.59
N HIS A 214 -8.65 -8.49 -29.67
CA HIS A 214 -8.46 -7.09 -30.02
C HIS A 214 -7.07 -6.80 -30.61
N ALA A 215 -6.03 -7.50 -30.13
CA ALA A 215 -4.69 -7.40 -30.70
C ALA A 215 -4.60 -7.90 -32.15
N HIS A 216 -5.39 -8.93 -32.49
CA HIS A 216 -5.51 -9.45 -33.84
C HIS A 216 -6.21 -8.42 -34.75
N ASP A 217 -7.30 -7.81 -34.27
CA ASP A 217 -8.05 -6.78 -35.00
C ASP A 217 -7.19 -5.53 -35.29
N LEU A 218 -6.27 -5.19 -34.38
CA LEU A 218 -5.29 -4.11 -34.55
C LEU A 218 -4.13 -4.47 -35.50
N GLY A 219 -4.09 -5.68 -36.07
CA GLY A 219 -3.03 -6.13 -36.97
C GLY A 219 -1.66 -6.26 -36.31
N LEU A 220 -1.61 -6.41 -34.98
CA LEU A 220 -0.35 -6.44 -34.22
C LEU A 220 0.42 -7.74 -34.41
N LEU A 221 -0.26 -8.79 -34.86
CA LEU A 221 0.30 -10.04 -35.32
C LEU A 221 0.52 -9.88 -36.82
N GLY A 222 1.78 -9.69 -37.26
CA GLY A 222 2.10 -9.63 -38.69
C GLY A 222 1.60 -10.88 -39.45
N PRO A 223 1.70 -10.93 -40.79
CA PRO A 223 1.16 -12.03 -41.57
C PRO A 223 1.67 -13.39 -41.04
N PRO A 224 0.82 -14.43 -41.06
CA PRO A 224 1.13 -15.72 -40.45
C PRO A 224 2.48 -16.23 -40.99
N ARG A 225 3.42 -16.50 -40.08
CA ARG A 225 4.64 -17.23 -40.45
C ARG A 225 4.23 -18.63 -40.87
N ALA A 226 4.50 -18.98 -42.13
CA ALA A 226 4.39 -20.35 -42.62
C ALA A 226 5.15 -21.28 -41.67
N ALA A 227 4.46 -22.34 -41.24
CA ALA A 227 5.01 -23.38 -40.38
C ALA A 227 6.16 -24.12 -41.10
N PRO A 228 7.18 -24.60 -40.37
CA PRO A 228 8.10 -25.60 -40.90
C PRO A 228 7.39 -26.94 -41.15
#